data_AF-A0A7J2IMH0-F1
#
_entry.id   AF-A0A7J2IMH0-F1
#
_cell.length_a   1.000
_cell.length_b   1.000
_cell.length_c   1.000
_cell.angle_alpha   90.00
_cell.angle_beta   90.00
_cell.angle_gamma   90.00
#
_symmetry.space_group_name_H-M   'P 1'
#
loop_
_entity.id
_entity.type
_entity.pdbx_description
1 polymer ?
#
loop_
_entity_poly.entity_id
_entity_poly.type
_entity_poly.pdbx_seq_one_letter_code
_entity_poly.pdbx_strand_id
1 'polypeptide(L)'
;MTPNAKKAANNLTDLVKERNLTLLHVIMASFMGQLADLGLLNQGSANLIGLGVGQRLGRYFKEVGILLPENDVEAVKRILELADVAESLSVEKLSDENLLVGIKSDKCKYCPKGIGGAEISGTVCPIPYLIVSTLTSYTGKKYSIALWKKDKSSIVIKKEEGYCKFMIQKT
;
A
#
# COMPACT_ATOMS: atom_id res chain seq x y z
N MET A 1 0.81 -16.00 -36.83
CA MET A 1 0.76 -16.13 -35.36
C MET A 1 2.11 -15.66 -34.83
N THR A 2 2.15 -14.50 -34.19
CA THR A 2 3.39 -13.80 -33.83
C THR A 2 4.08 -14.46 -32.63
N PRO A 3 5.42 -14.60 -32.65
CA PRO A 3 6.20 -15.05 -31.52
C PRO A 3 6.51 -13.85 -30.63
N ASN A 4 5.73 -13.60 -29.58
CA ASN A 4 6.15 -12.72 -28.48
C ASN A 4 5.13 -12.73 -27.34
N ALA A 5 5.42 -13.50 -26.29
CA ALA A 5 5.17 -13.16 -24.87
C ALA A 5 5.45 -14.36 -23.94
N LYS A 6 6.65 -14.95 -24.03
CA LYS A 6 7.26 -15.56 -22.84
C LYS A 6 7.81 -14.41 -21.99
N LYS A 7 6.94 -13.72 -21.26
CA LYS A 7 7.36 -12.81 -20.18
C LYS A 7 7.15 -13.61 -18.90
N ALA A 8 8.25 -13.93 -18.22
CA ALA A 8 8.28 -14.79 -17.06
C ALA A 8 7.12 -14.49 -16.11
N ALA A 9 6.09 -15.34 -16.13
CA ALA A 9 5.26 -15.54 -14.96
C ALA A 9 6.24 -16.11 -13.95
N ASN A 10 6.76 -15.26 -13.04
CA ASN A 10 7.51 -15.76 -11.91
C ASN A 10 6.66 -16.88 -11.31
N ASN A 11 7.22 -18.09 -11.22
CA ASN A 11 6.51 -19.21 -10.66
C ASN A 11 5.98 -18.77 -9.28
N LEU A 12 4.70 -19.01 -8.99
CA LEU A 12 4.09 -18.60 -7.71
C LEU A 12 4.95 -19.03 -6.52
N THR A 13 5.62 -20.19 -6.64
CA THR A 13 6.60 -20.69 -5.68
C THR A 13 7.74 -19.70 -5.40
N ASP A 14 8.29 -19.08 -6.44
CA ASP A 14 9.38 -18.11 -6.32
C ASP A 14 8.87 -16.82 -5.68
N LEU A 15 7.69 -16.33 -6.08
CA LEU A 15 7.06 -15.16 -5.46
C LEU A 15 6.79 -15.37 -3.96
N VAL A 16 6.30 -16.56 -3.59
CA VAL A 16 6.05 -16.95 -2.20
C VAL A 16 7.35 -16.90 -1.39
N LYS A 17 8.45 -17.45 -1.93
CA LYS A 17 9.75 -17.44 -1.26
C LYS A 17 10.36 -16.05 -1.18
N GLU A 18 10.40 -15.31 -2.29
CA GLU A 18 11.07 -14.01 -2.38
C GLU A 18 10.41 -12.91 -1.56
N ARG A 19 9.10 -13.00 -1.34
CA ARG A 19 8.30 -12.02 -0.59
C ARG A 19 7.77 -12.57 0.72
N ASN A 20 8.11 -13.80 1.08
CA ASN A 20 7.64 -14.47 2.30
C ASN A 20 6.11 -14.36 2.44
N LEU A 21 5.40 -14.84 1.41
CA LEU A 21 3.94 -14.72 1.32
C LEU A 21 3.26 -15.78 2.18
N THR A 22 2.14 -15.39 2.80
CA THR A 22 1.23 -16.29 3.49
C THR A 22 0.01 -16.52 2.60
N LEU A 23 -0.85 -17.49 2.96
CA LEU A 23 -2.10 -17.72 2.26
C LEU A 23 -2.96 -16.45 2.18
N LEU A 24 -3.03 -15.67 3.26
CA LEU A 24 -3.82 -14.43 3.28
C LEU A 24 -3.26 -13.38 2.31
N HIS A 25 -1.94 -13.26 2.17
CA HIS A 25 -1.34 -12.35 1.18
C HIS A 25 -1.77 -12.70 -0.24
N VAL A 26 -1.73 -13.98 -0.58
CA VAL A 26 -2.14 -14.46 -1.91
C VAL A 26 -3.63 -14.20 -2.12
N ILE A 27 -4.49 -14.57 -1.16
CA ILE A 27 -5.94 -14.32 -1.23
C ILE A 27 -6.22 -12.83 -1.46
N MET A 28 -5.64 -11.95 -0.65
CA MET A 28 -5.91 -10.51 -0.73
C MET A 28 -5.40 -9.90 -2.03
N ALA A 29 -4.19 -10.24 -2.45
CA ALA A 29 -3.62 -9.73 -3.70
C ALA A 29 -4.40 -10.23 -4.93
N SER A 30 -4.76 -11.52 -4.97
CA SER A 30 -5.57 -12.09 -6.05
C SER A 30 -6.99 -11.52 -6.07
N PHE A 31 -7.62 -11.33 -4.91
CA PHE A 31 -8.93 -10.68 -4.83
C PHE A 31 -8.89 -9.26 -5.42
N MET A 32 -7.90 -8.46 -5.04
CA MET A 32 -7.71 -7.13 -5.64
C MET A 32 -7.38 -7.23 -7.13
N GLY A 33 -6.63 -8.24 -7.56
CA GLY A 33 -6.34 -8.47 -8.97
C GLY A 33 -7.60 -8.72 -9.79
N GLN A 34 -8.48 -9.59 -9.30
CA GLN A 34 -9.76 -9.86 -9.96
C GLN A 34 -10.69 -8.64 -9.98
N LEU A 35 -10.72 -7.82 -8.91
CA LEU A 35 -11.45 -6.55 -8.95
C LEU A 35 -10.91 -5.60 -10.02
N ALA A 36 -9.60 -5.62 -10.25
CA ALA A 36 -8.96 -4.84 -11.30
C ALA A 36 -9.36 -5.31 -12.70
N ASP A 37 -9.34 -6.63 -12.93
CA ASP A 37 -9.72 -7.22 -14.22
C ASP A 37 -11.21 -6.97 -14.56
N LEU A 38 -12.06 -6.87 -13.53
CA LEU A 38 -13.47 -6.47 -13.65
C LEU A 38 -13.69 -4.95 -13.83
N GLY A 39 -12.62 -4.14 -13.85
CA GLY A 39 -12.71 -2.68 -13.94
C GLY A 39 -13.19 -1.98 -12.65
N LEU A 40 -13.32 -2.72 -11.55
CA LEU A 40 -13.80 -2.21 -10.26
C LEU A 40 -12.67 -1.60 -9.42
N LEU A 41 -11.41 -1.94 -9.72
CA LEU A 41 -10.24 -1.39 -9.01
C LEU A 41 -9.53 -0.32 -9.85
N ASN A 42 -9.81 0.94 -9.53
CA ASN A 42 -9.07 2.12 -9.99
C ASN A 42 -8.51 2.88 -8.77
N GLN A 43 -7.77 3.97 -8.97
CA GLN A 43 -7.18 4.71 -7.84
C GLN A 43 -8.27 5.22 -6.86
N GLY A 44 -9.42 5.66 -7.35
CA GLY A 44 -10.53 6.13 -6.52
C GLY A 44 -11.10 5.03 -5.63
N SER A 45 -11.42 3.87 -6.20
CA SER A 45 -11.92 2.73 -5.41
C SER A 45 -10.86 2.16 -4.46
N ALA A 46 -9.58 2.12 -4.87
CA ALA A 46 -8.48 1.75 -3.97
C ALA A 46 -8.34 2.71 -2.79
N ASN A 47 -8.52 4.02 -2.99
CA ASN A 47 -8.53 4.99 -1.90
C ASN A 47 -9.69 4.71 -0.93
N LEU A 48 -10.90 4.47 -1.44
CA LEU A 48 -12.08 4.17 -0.62
C LEU A 48 -11.93 2.87 0.17
N ILE A 49 -11.39 1.82 -0.46
CA ILE A 49 -11.07 0.56 0.22
C ILE A 49 -10.06 0.81 1.33
N GLY A 50 -8.97 1.52 1.03
CA GLY A 50 -7.95 1.88 2.02
C GLY A 50 -8.54 2.64 3.21
N LEU A 51 -9.35 3.67 2.95
CA LEU A 51 -10.03 4.45 4.00
C LEU A 51 -10.88 3.56 4.90
N GLY A 52 -11.75 2.73 4.32
CA GLY A 52 -12.66 1.87 5.08
C GLY A 52 -11.95 0.78 5.88
N VAL A 53 -10.93 0.16 5.29
CA VAL A 53 -10.10 -0.86 5.98
C VAL A 53 -9.30 -0.20 7.11
N GLY A 54 -8.62 0.91 6.85
CA GLY A 54 -7.81 1.61 7.85
C GLY A 54 -8.62 2.13 9.03
N GLN A 55 -9.85 2.59 8.80
CA GLN A 55 -10.73 3.03 9.89
C GLN A 55 -11.04 1.87 10.85
N ARG A 56 -11.37 0.70 10.30
CA ARG A 56 -11.59 -0.51 11.10
C ARG A 56 -10.34 -0.95 11.83
N LEU A 57 -9.17 -0.90 11.16
CA LEU A 57 -7.90 -1.28 11.75
C LEU A 57 -7.50 -0.37 12.92
N GLY A 58 -7.67 0.94 12.78
CA GLY A 58 -7.37 1.89 13.87
C GLY A 58 -8.28 1.73 15.08
N ARG A 59 -9.55 1.38 14.88
CA ARG A 59 -10.47 1.01 15.98
C ARG A 59 -10.06 -0.31 16.64
N TYR A 60 -9.79 -1.32 15.83
CA TYR A 60 -9.33 -2.63 16.30
C TYR A 60 -8.10 -2.48 17.19
N PHE A 61 -7.07 -1.73 16.77
CA PHE A 61 -5.87 -1.52 17.57
C PHE A 61 -6.18 -0.90 18.94
N LYS A 62 -7.08 0.08 19.02
CA LYS A 62 -7.53 0.64 20.30
C LYS A 62 -8.23 -0.38 21.17
N GLU A 63 -9.21 -1.08 20.60
CA GLU A 63 -10.10 -1.98 21.34
C GLU A 63 -9.37 -3.21 21.89
N VAL A 64 -8.39 -3.73 21.14
CA VAL A 64 -7.60 -4.90 21.54
C VAL A 64 -6.28 -4.56 22.25
N GLY A 65 -6.02 -3.28 22.53
CA GLY A 65 -4.83 -2.84 23.28
C GLY A 65 -3.51 -2.89 22.50
N ILE A 66 -3.54 -2.85 21.16
CA ILE A 66 -2.34 -2.69 20.35
C ILE A 66 -1.90 -1.24 20.37
N LEU A 67 -0.73 -0.99 20.94
CA LEU A 67 -0.17 0.36 21.05
C LEU A 67 0.64 0.73 19.81
N LEU A 68 0.29 1.86 19.19
CA LEU A 68 1.15 2.53 18.21
C LEU A 68 2.06 3.54 18.91
N PRO A 69 3.33 3.68 18.46
CA PRO A 69 4.22 4.74 18.91
C PRO A 69 3.62 6.15 18.75
N GLU A 70 4.01 7.09 19.60
CA GLU A 70 3.58 8.49 19.49
C GLU A 70 4.26 9.23 18.32
N ASN A 71 5.47 8.80 17.95
CA ASN A 71 6.20 9.32 16.82
C ASN A 71 5.56 8.85 15.51
N ASP A 72 5.14 9.77 14.64
CA ASP A 72 4.40 9.45 13.42
C ASP A 72 5.17 8.54 12.45
N VAL A 73 6.51 8.67 12.35
CA VAL A 73 7.35 7.78 11.52
C VAL A 73 7.28 6.34 12.03
N GLU A 74 7.50 6.16 13.34
CA GLU A 74 7.47 4.84 13.97
C GLU A 74 6.06 4.25 14.01
N ALA A 75 5.02 5.09 14.12
CA ALA A 75 3.63 4.66 14.01
C ALA A 75 3.31 4.10 12.61
N VAL A 76 3.75 4.77 11.55
CA VAL A 76 3.57 4.29 10.17
C VAL A 76 4.31 2.98 9.95
N LYS A 77 5.57 2.88 10.39
CA LYS A 77 6.33 1.62 10.32
C LYS A 77 5.61 0.50 11.06
N ARG A 78 5.14 0.77 12.29
CA ARG A 78 4.44 -0.22 13.10
C ARG A 78 3.14 -0.71 12.44
N ILE A 79 2.38 0.19 11.79
CA ILE A 79 1.18 -0.20 11.04
C ILE A 79 1.56 -1.12 9.87
N LEU A 80 2.59 -0.77 9.10
CA LEU A 80 3.06 -1.56 7.96
C LEU A 80 3.58 -2.94 8.37
N GLU A 81 4.28 -3.01 9.52
CA GLU A 81 4.75 -4.26 10.13
C GLU A 81 3.58 -5.14 10.60
N LEU A 82 2.65 -4.58 11.37
CA LEU A 82 1.49 -5.31 11.88
C LEU A 82 0.58 -5.84 10.77
N ALA A 83 0.47 -5.09 9.67
CA ALA A 83 -0.25 -5.51 8.48
C ALA A 83 0.58 -6.42 7.55
N ASP A 84 1.84 -6.70 7.89
CA ASP A 84 2.81 -7.48 7.11
C ASP A 84 2.89 -7.06 5.63
N VAL A 85 3.03 -5.75 5.37
CA VAL A 85 2.95 -5.21 4.01
C VAL A 85 4.18 -5.52 3.16
N ALA A 86 5.37 -5.41 3.75
CA ALA A 86 6.65 -5.68 3.09
C ALA A 86 7.76 -5.74 4.15
N GLU A 87 8.80 -6.55 3.89
CA GLU A 87 10.01 -6.59 4.73
C GLU A 87 10.95 -5.41 4.48
N SER A 88 10.84 -4.76 3.31
CA SER A 88 11.67 -3.63 2.92
C SER A 88 10.80 -2.40 2.66
N LEU A 89 10.85 -1.48 3.63
CA LEU A 89 10.14 -0.21 3.64
C LEU A 89 11.08 0.90 4.12
N SER A 90 10.80 2.13 3.70
CA SER A 90 11.38 3.36 4.24
C SER A 90 10.27 4.29 4.68
N VAL A 91 10.47 4.95 5.82
CA VAL A 91 9.59 6.03 6.29
C VAL A 91 10.50 7.13 6.77
N GLU A 92 10.44 8.27 6.09
CA GLU A 92 11.33 9.40 6.31
C GLU A 92 10.49 10.64 6.65
N LYS A 93 10.96 11.43 7.61
CA LYS A 93 10.36 12.72 7.93
C LYS A 93 10.91 13.77 6.96
N LEU A 94 10.04 14.35 6.13
CA LEU A 94 10.41 15.45 5.23
C LEU A 94 10.28 16.82 5.93
N SER A 95 9.27 16.95 6.80
CA SER A 95 9.07 18.12 7.67
C SER A 95 8.27 17.70 8.92
N ASP A 96 7.94 18.65 9.80
CA ASP A 96 7.09 18.37 10.98
C ASP A 96 5.70 17.82 10.65
N GLU A 97 5.21 18.11 9.46
CA GLU A 97 3.87 17.71 9.01
C GLU A 97 3.90 16.66 7.90
N ASN A 98 5.04 16.42 7.26
CA ASN A 98 5.12 15.57 6.07
C ASN A 98 6.07 14.39 6.25
N LEU A 99 5.57 13.22 5.87
CA LEU A 99 6.33 11.97 5.83
C LEU A 99 6.37 11.44 4.40
N LEU A 100 7.53 10.91 4.00
CA LEU A 100 7.70 10.12 2.79
C LEU A 100 7.73 8.65 3.16
N VAL A 101 6.82 7.88 2.55
CA VAL A 101 6.77 6.42 2.71
C VAL A 101 7.19 5.76 1.40
N GLY A 102 8.17 4.88 1.46
CA GLY A 102 8.61 4.04 0.35
C GLY A 102 8.38 2.56 0.66
N ILE A 103 7.70 1.85 -0.24
CA ILE A 103 7.58 0.39 -0.16
C ILE A 103 8.31 -0.22 -1.35
N LYS A 104 9.26 -1.12 -1.10
CA LYS A 104 10.02 -1.74 -2.20
C LYS A 104 9.08 -2.60 -3.05
N SER A 105 8.97 -2.27 -4.34
CA SER A 105 7.86 -2.71 -5.19
C SER A 105 7.86 -4.22 -5.47
N ASP A 106 9.04 -4.83 -5.49
CA ASP A 106 9.26 -6.28 -5.62
C ASP A 106 9.08 -7.04 -4.29
N LYS A 107 8.93 -6.35 -3.16
CA LYS A 107 8.74 -6.93 -1.82
C LYS A 107 7.35 -6.70 -1.22
N CYS A 108 6.51 -5.87 -1.84
CA CYS A 108 5.13 -5.68 -1.40
C CYS A 108 4.32 -6.98 -1.50
N LYS A 109 3.73 -7.41 -0.38
CA LYS A 109 2.94 -8.64 -0.24
C LYS A 109 1.48 -8.50 -0.66
N TYR A 110 1.02 -7.26 -0.91
CA TYR A 110 -0.36 -6.94 -1.30
C TYR A 110 -0.47 -6.36 -2.73
N CYS A 111 0.56 -6.53 -3.55
CA CYS A 111 0.58 -5.91 -4.88
C CYS A 111 -0.41 -6.60 -5.84
N PRO A 112 -1.51 -5.95 -6.27
CA PRO A 112 -2.49 -6.58 -7.15
C PRO A 112 -1.89 -6.96 -8.51
N LYS A 113 -0.90 -6.20 -8.99
CA LYS A 113 -0.16 -6.54 -10.22
C LYS A 113 0.84 -7.66 -10.01
N GLY A 114 1.69 -7.51 -8.99
CA GLY A 114 2.87 -8.35 -8.81
C GLY A 114 2.57 -9.74 -8.26
N ILE A 115 1.44 -9.91 -7.57
CA ILE A 115 1.01 -11.18 -6.98
C ILE A 115 -0.37 -11.56 -7.52
N GLY A 116 -1.29 -10.60 -7.57
CA GLY A 116 -2.66 -10.83 -8.05
C GLY A 116 -2.82 -10.96 -9.57
N GLY A 117 -1.77 -10.68 -10.35
CA GLY A 117 -1.79 -10.81 -11.82
C GLY A 117 -2.54 -9.70 -12.57
N ALA A 118 -2.96 -8.63 -11.90
CA ALA A 118 -3.79 -7.57 -12.49
C ALA A 118 -3.15 -6.85 -13.69
N GLU A 119 -3.90 -6.68 -14.77
CA GLU A 119 -3.49 -5.91 -15.96
C GLU A 119 -4.07 -4.48 -15.98
N ILE A 120 -3.69 -3.67 -14.99
CA ILE A 120 -4.15 -2.27 -14.88
C ILE A 120 -3.08 -1.25 -15.27
N SER A 121 -3.49 -0.09 -15.79
CA SER A 121 -2.59 1.04 -16.04
C SER A 121 -2.25 1.79 -14.73
N GLY A 122 -1.06 2.43 -14.67
CA GLY A 122 -0.64 3.21 -13.51
C GLY A 122 -0.32 2.38 -12.24
N THR A 123 -0.38 3.00 -11.07
CA THR A 123 -0.21 2.33 -9.79
C THR A 123 -1.50 2.48 -9.01
N VAL A 124 -2.17 1.36 -8.70
CA VAL A 124 -3.41 1.34 -7.92
C VAL A 124 -3.13 0.54 -6.66
N CYS A 125 -3.25 1.19 -5.50
CA CYS A 125 -2.89 0.58 -4.22
C CYS A 125 -3.68 1.23 -3.07
N PRO A 126 -4.31 0.43 -2.19
CA PRO A 126 -5.07 0.95 -1.06
C PRO A 126 -4.20 1.33 0.14
N ILE A 127 -2.92 0.90 0.17
CA ILE A 127 -2.03 1.04 1.34
C ILE A 127 -1.85 2.51 1.81
N PRO A 128 -1.67 3.52 0.94
CA PRO A 128 -1.53 4.90 1.41
C PRO A 128 -2.73 5.35 2.25
N TYR A 129 -3.95 5.10 1.75
CA TYR A 129 -5.18 5.50 2.43
C TYR A 129 -5.51 4.62 3.64
N LEU A 130 -5.08 3.35 3.62
CA LEU A 130 -5.13 2.48 4.79
C LEU A 130 -4.35 3.07 5.95
N ILE A 131 -3.11 3.52 5.72
CA ILE A 131 -2.25 4.05 6.78
C ILE A 131 -2.83 5.34 7.37
N VAL A 132 -3.16 6.32 6.53
CA VAL A 132 -3.68 7.61 7.03
C VAL A 132 -5.01 7.46 7.77
N SER A 133 -5.88 6.56 7.31
CA SER A 133 -7.15 6.28 7.98
C SER A 133 -6.93 5.53 9.31
N THR A 134 -5.98 4.60 9.35
CA THR A 134 -5.57 3.92 10.59
C THR A 134 -5.04 4.91 11.62
N LEU A 135 -4.08 5.76 11.23
CA LEU A 135 -3.53 6.80 12.10
C LEU A 135 -4.60 7.78 12.59
N THR A 136 -5.50 8.21 11.69
CA THR A 136 -6.57 9.14 12.04
C THR A 136 -7.54 8.51 13.05
N SER A 137 -7.99 7.28 12.78
CA SER A 137 -8.91 6.57 13.67
C SER A 137 -8.26 6.21 15.02
N TYR A 138 -6.97 5.90 15.03
CA TYR A 138 -6.23 5.55 16.24
C TYR A 138 -5.83 6.78 17.08
N THR A 139 -5.33 7.85 16.47
CA THR A 139 -4.83 9.00 17.26
C THR A 139 -5.89 10.09 17.49
N GLY A 140 -6.94 10.15 16.67
CA GLY A 140 -7.87 11.27 16.61
C GLY A 140 -7.31 12.53 15.91
N LYS A 141 -6.02 12.55 15.56
CA LYS A 141 -5.40 13.62 14.75
C LYS A 141 -5.75 13.37 13.28
N LYS A 142 -5.78 14.42 12.45
CA LYS A 142 -6.11 14.24 11.02
C LYS A 142 -4.84 14.02 10.21
N TYR A 143 -4.87 13.01 9.35
CA TYR A 143 -3.83 12.73 8.36
C TYR A 143 -4.46 12.60 6.98
N SER A 144 -3.74 13.04 5.95
CA SER A 144 -4.16 12.94 4.55
C SER A 144 -2.99 12.54 3.65
N ILE A 145 -3.29 12.21 2.40
CA ILE A 145 -2.26 11.95 1.38
C ILE A 145 -1.93 13.25 0.65
N ALA A 146 -0.66 13.64 0.70
CA ALA A 146 -0.15 14.72 -0.14
C ALA A 146 0.12 14.20 -1.56
N LEU A 147 -0.45 14.87 -2.55
CA LEU A 147 -0.36 14.46 -3.95
C LEU A 147 0.93 14.97 -4.59
N TRP A 148 1.57 14.12 -5.38
CA TRP A 148 2.68 14.54 -6.24
C TRP A 148 2.11 15.32 -7.42
N LYS A 149 2.60 16.55 -7.63
CA LYS A 149 2.31 17.32 -8.84
C LYS A 149 3.11 16.75 -10.00
N LYS A 150 2.42 16.42 -11.11
CA LYS A 150 3.04 16.02 -12.37
C LYS A 150 2.30 16.68 -13.52
N ASP A 151 2.90 17.72 -14.09
CA ASP A 151 2.31 18.56 -15.14
C ASP A 151 0.90 19.05 -14.75
N LYS A 152 -0.12 18.74 -15.56
CA LYS A 152 -1.54 19.04 -15.32
C LYS A 152 -2.27 17.96 -14.50
N SER A 153 -1.54 17.01 -13.92
CA SER A 153 -2.10 15.86 -13.18
C SER A 153 -1.51 15.74 -11.78
N SER A 154 -2.20 14.98 -10.92
CA SER A 154 -1.76 14.67 -9.57
C SER A 154 -1.80 13.16 -9.34
N ILE A 155 -0.75 12.61 -8.75
CA ILE A 155 -0.66 11.16 -8.49
C ILE A 155 -0.44 10.90 -7.00
N VAL A 156 -1.02 9.80 -6.51
CA VAL A 156 -0.88 9.33 -5.12
C VAL A 156 0.48 8.65 -4.92
N ILE A 157 0.88 7.82 -5.88
CA ILE A 157 2.07 6.98 -5.78
C ILE A 157 3.00 7.27 -6.95
N LYS A 158 4.24 7.63 -6.64
CA LYS A 158 5.33 7.77 -7.59
C LYS A 158 6.20 6.51 -7.51
N LYS A 159 6.38 5.78 -8.62
CA LYS A 159 7.32 4.65 -8.68
C LYS A 159 8.69 5.16 -9.10
N GLU A 160 9.68 5.03 -8.23
CA GLU A 160 11.03 5.58 -8.42
C GLU A 160 12.05 4.68 -7.70
N GLU A 161 13.18 4.38 -8.37
CA GLU A 161 14.28 3.58 -7.81
C GLU A 161 13.84 2.21 -7.22
N GLY A 162 12.83 1.60 -7.83
CA GLY A 162 12.28 0.33 -7.36
C GLY A 162 11.30 0.44 -6.18
N TYR A 163 11.02 1.63 -5.67
CA TYR A 163 10.05 1.89 -4.59
C TYR A 163 8.74 2.47 -5.12
N CYS A 164 7.63 2.10 -4.48
CA CYS A 164 6.36 2.81 -4.56
C CYS A 164 6.35 3.87 -3.44
N LYS A 165 6.55 5.14 -3.81
CA LYS A 165 6.67 6.27 -2.87
C LYS A 165 5.37 7.07 -2.79
N PHE A 166 4.91 7.42 -1.59
CA PHE A 166 3.76 8.30 -1.35
C PHE A 166 4.01 9.17 -0.11
N MET A 167 3.32 10.32 -0.04
CA MET A 167 3.49 11.28 1.04
C MET A 167 2.27 11.32 1.95
N ILE A 168 2.50 11.32 3.25
CA ILE A 168 1.49 11.51 4.28
C ILE A 168 1.68 12.90 4.86
N GLN A 169 0.58 13.66 4.98
CA GLN A 169 0.55 14.96 5.62
C GLN A 169 -0.35 14.93 6.86
N LYS A 170 0.12 15.50 7.96
CA LYS A 170 -0.68 15.80 9.14
C LYS A 170 -1.40 17.14 8.95
N THR A 171 -2.71 17.17 9.18
CA THR A 171 -3.61 18.30 8.87
C THR A 171 -4.45 18.74 10.06
#